data_AF-A0A3A5UIZ4-F1
#
_entry.id   AF-A0A3A5UIZ4-F1
#
_cell.length_a   1.000
_cell.length_b   1.000
_cell.length_c   1.000
_cell.angle_alpha   90.00
_cell.angle_beta   90.00
_cell.angle_gamma   90.00
#
_symmetry.space_group_name_H-M   'P 1'
#
loop_
_entity.id
_entity.type
_entity.pdbx_description
1 polymer ?
#
loop_
_entity_poly.entity_id
_entity_poly.type
_entity_poly.pdbx_seq_one_letter_code
_entity_poly.pdbx_strand_id
1 'polypeptide(L)'
;MGEPLLLELEGLVVDRGTRSVLNDVNFKLREGEVVALVGPNGSGKTTFIESCTGTIPFIEGNLYYYSDSDERTIIRNKVGRNSNIPQIGLTLQNDGICGEETVEEKLFSVLNMNEGSKNAYLIESILSDWGLYHRKSSRVSQLSGGLKRRLSVLSGLCPAIFSPQPIVLLLDEPSEGLDDEACNILTNWIRTIASRGNGIIFTSHDNDLISCADRIIKLEENKPITESSGTSSGAIVSMVESEVFTRQVSAKSLINWAIKMELRNPIDTISRLTPALVALFISFSLIGNINYETIDSQIISLLVLLPAFITCIISPALINRFNEADCGRWWYINLGTKFRPISSFIGASILLPLPLTYLSWIILIGDKSELYSNDVVTWLWLPALCMLDLAIASSALHFLVSDLQRSQASSASLLLIFLVWPFLELSEALSYIMTDGMSFSLELGSPLISCLFASLISSLVWLVAVFLPDA
;
A
#
# COMPACT_ATOMS: atom_id res chain seq x y z
N MET A 1 15.89 33.50 20.60
CA MET A 1 15.82 32.03 20.71
C MET A 1 15.40 31.55 19.33
N GLY A 2 16.10 30.58 18.74
CA GLY A 2 15.75 30.09 17.41
C GLY A 2 14.41 29.36 17.44
N GLU A 3 13.69 29.36 16.32
CA GLU A 3 12.48 28.55 16.15
C GLU A 3 12.80 27.06 16.40
N PRO A 4 11.86 26.30 16.99
CA PRO A 4 12.06 24.89 17.30
C PRO A 4 12.32 24.08 16.02
N LEU A 5 13.05 22.98 16.17
CA LEU A 5 13.32 22.04 15.08
C LEU A 5 12.10 21.13 14.90
N LEU A 6 11.80 20.77 13.65
CA LEU A 6 10.81 19.73 13.31
C LEU A 6 11.49 18.46 12.78
N LEU A 7 12.54 18.64 11.97
CA LEU A 7 13.23 17.54 11.30
C LEU A 7 14.74 17.77 11.35
N GLU A 8 15.51 16.73 11.63
CA GLU A 8 16.96 16.77 11.59
C GLU A 8 17.52 15.50 10.95
N LEU A 9 18.40 15.68 9.97
CA LEU A 9 19.20 14.65 9.33
C LEU A 9 20.65 14.83 9.77
N GLU A 10 21.25 13.77 10.28
CA GLU A 10 22.67 13.72 10.65
C GLU A 10 23.38 12.64 9.82
N GLY A 11 24.42 13.03 9.08
CA GLY A 11 25.32 12.13 8.36
C GLY A 11 24.64 11.20 7.36
N LEU A 12 23.65 11.69 6.61
CA LEU A 12 22.88 10.88 5.68
C LEU A 12 23.76 10.41 4.50
N VAL A 13 23.85 9.08 4.34
CA VAL A 13 24.49 8.42 3.20
C VAL A 13 23.48 7.50 2.52
N VAL A 14 23.30 7.68 1.21
CA VAL A 14 22.31 6.94 0.41
C VAL A 14 22.89 6.53 -0.94
N ASP A 15 22.79 5.24 -1.23
CA ASP A 15 23.18 4.65 -2.50
C ASP A 15 21.95 4.22 -3.32
N ARG A 16 22.04 4.37 -4.64
CA ARG A 16 21.12 3.77 -5.60
C ARG A 16 21.87 2.78 -6.48
N GLY A 17 21.68 1.50 -6.22
CA GLY A 17 22.46 0.44 -6.85
C GLY A 17 23.92 0.55 -6.44
N THR A 18 24.83 0.71 -7.41
CA THR A 18 26.27 0.88 -7.16
C THR A 18 26.71 2.35 -7.07
N ARG A 19 25.79 3.30 -7.21
CA ARG A 19 26.09 4.73 -7.24
C ARG A 19 25.70 5.37 -5.92
N SER A 20 26.66 6.04 -5.28
CA SER A 20 26.37 6.90 -4.14
C SER A 20 25.76 8.22 -4.61
N VAL A 21 24.61 8.58 -4.05
CA VAL A 21 23.81 9.74 -4.47
C VAL A 21 23.89 10.86 -3.44
N LEU A 22 23.81 10.52 -2.15
CA LEU A 22 23.94 11.46 -1.04
C LEU A 22 25.08 10.99 -0.13
N ASN A 23 25.97 11.92 0.22
CA ASN A 23 27.17 11.64 1.01
C ASN A 23 27.31 12.65 2.15
N ASP A 24 27.22 12.17 3.39
CA ASP A 24 27.37 12.96 4.63
C ASP A 24 26.50 14.24 4.65
N VAL A 25 25.22 14.08 4.28
CA VAL A 25 24.29 15.20 4.26
C VAL A 25 23.74 15.45 5.66
N ASN A 26 23.96 16.67 6.15
CA ASN A 26 23.44 17.15 7.43
C ASN A 26 22.42 18.25 7.14
N PHE A 27 21.20 18.11 7.65
CA PHE A 27 20.11 19.04 7.34
C PHE A 27 19.20 19.23 8.56
N LYS A 28 18.64 20.42 8.71
CA LYS A 28 17.72 20.78 9.79
C LYS A 28 16.55 21.56 9.21
N LEU A 29 15.34 21.27 9.62
CA LEU A 29 14.14 22.03 9.28
C LEU A 29 13.52 22.56 10.56
N ARG A 30 13.19 23.86 10.58
CA ARG A 30 12.51 24.51 11.71
C ARG A 30 11.01 24.66 11.46
N GLU A 31 10.26 24.88 12.53
CA GLU A 31 8.86 25.30 12.43
C GLU A 31 8.72 26.55 11.55
N GLY A 32 7.75 26.52 10.65
CA GLY A 32 7.44 27.60 9.72
C GLY A 32 8.47 27.87 8.64
N GLU A 33 9.54 27.07 8.57
CA GLU A 33 10.59 27.24 7.57
C GLU A 33 10.20 26.59 6.24
N VAL A 34 10.38 27.34 5.14
CA VAL A 34 10.25 26.83 3.77
C VAL A 34 11.63 26.66 3.14
N VAL A 35 11.96 25.42 2.77
CA VAL A 35 13.24 25.06 2.16
C VAL A 35 13.04 24.56 0.74
N ALA A 36 13.70 25.21 -0.22
CA ALA A 36 13.79 24.74 -1.61
C ALA A 36 15.05 23.91 -1.83
N LEU A 37 14.89 22.68 -2.30
CA LEU A 37 15.97 21.83 -2.79
C LEU A 37 16.12 22.05 -4.30
N VAL A 38 17.27 22.58 -4.72
CA VAL A 38 17.57 22.87 -6.12
C VAL A 38 18.82 22.14 -6.58
N GLY A 39 18.97 21.92 -7.88
CA GLY A 39 20.13 21.22 -8.43
C GLY A 39 19.80 20.52 -9.73
N PRO A 40 20.81 20.18 -10.56
CA PRO A 40 20.58 19.52 -11.86
C PRO A 40 19.86 18.17 -11.69
N ASN A 41 19.29 17.64 -12.79
CA ASN A 41 18.70 16.32 -12.79
C ASN A 41 19.72 15.26 -12.36
N GLY A 42 19.32 14.37 -11.46
CA GLY A 42 20.22 13.35 -10.89
C GLY A 42 21.11 13.83 -9.73
N SER A 43 20.95 15.07 -9.24
CA SER A 43 21.67 15.58 -8.05
C SER A 43 21.27 14.96 -6.71
N GLY A 44 20.21 14.15 -6.68
CA GLY A 44 19.73 13.50 -5.46
C GLY A 44 18.52 14.15 -4.79
N LYS A 45 17.90 15.17 -5.39
CA LYS A 45 16.66 15.84 -4.91
C LYS A 45 15.54 14.87 -4.48
N THR A 46 15.02 14.08 -5.44
CA THR A 46 14.02 13.05 -5.17
C THR A 46 14.52 11.99 -4.21
N THR A 47 15.81 11.62 -4.29
CA THR A 47 16.42 10.65 -3.37
C THR A 47 16.42 11.17 -1.93
N PHE A 48 16.63 12.46 -1.71
CA PHE A 48 16.53 13.08 -0.39
C PHE A 48 15.11 12.97 0.17
N ILE A 49 14.08 13.32 -0.62
CA ILE A 49 12.67 13.19 -0.20
C ILE A 49 12.30 11.72 0.08
N GLU A 50 12.65 10.80 -0.82
CA GLU A 50 12.37 9.37 -0.65
C GLU A 50 13.10 8.77 0.55
N SER A 51 14.28 9.29 0.88
CA SER A 51 15.03 8.90 2.09
C SER A 51 14.30 9.42 3.34
N CYS A 52 13.88 10.68 3.37
CA CYS A 52 13.09 11.24 4.47
C CYS A 52 11.78 10.47 4.73
N THR A 53 11.13 9.98 3.66
CA THR A 53 9.89 9.18 3.78
C THR A 53 10.13 7.71 4.14
N GLY A 54 11.37 7.22 4.01
CA GLY A 54 11.73 5.81 4.22
C GLY A 54 11.41 4.89 3.06
N THR A 55 11.20 5.45 1.86
CA THR A 55 11.06 4.68 0.61
C THR A 55 12.41 4.15 0.14
N ILE A 56 13.50 4.85 0.47
CA ILE A 56 14.89 4.41 0.26
C ILE A 56 15.57 4.28 1.63
N PRO A 57 16.21 3.13 1.94
CA PRO A 57 16.91 2.92 3.19
C PRO A 57 18.23 3.71 3.27
N PHE A 58 18.66 4.02 4.50
CA PHE A 58 19.93 4.70 4.76
C PHE A 58 21.07 3.68 4.77
N ILE A 59 22.21 4.03 4.17
CA ILE A 59 23.47 3.29 4.39
C ILE A 59 24.08 3.71 5.73
N GLU A 60 24.04 5.02 6.02
CA GLU A 60 24.46 5.65 7.27
C GLU A 60 23.59 6.87 7.58
N GLY A 61 23.65 7.31 8.83
CA GLY A 61 22.93 8.49 9.32
C GLY A 61 21.63 8.18 10.07
N ASN A 62 21.06 9.24 10.65
CA ASN A 62 19.82 9.20 11.41
C ASN A 62 18.91 10.37 11.01
N LEU A 63 17.61 10.09 10.99
CA LEU A 63 16.55 11.08 10.83
C LEU A 63 15.80 11.20 12.15
N TYR A 64 15.79 12.40 12.70
CA TYR A 64 15.09 12.74 13.92
C TYR A 64 13.87 13.61 13.61
N TYR A 65 12.80 13.35 14.35
CA TYR A 65 11.61 14.17 14.38
C TYR A 65 11.40 14.70 15.80
N TYR A 66 10.99 15.96 15.87
CA TYR A 66 10.75 16.69 17.11
C TYR A 66 9.25 16.97 17.20
N SER A 67 8.60 16.49 18.26
CA SER A 67 7.20 16.80 18.57
C SER A 67 7.09 18.00 19.51
N ASP A 68 5.87 18.53 19.69
CA ASP A 68 5.54 19.63 20.63
C ASP A 68 6.10 19.46 22.06
N SER A 69 6.40 18.22 22.49
CA SER A 69 7.03 17.91 23.79
C SER A 69 8.55 18.17 23.82
N ASP A 70 9.14 18.66 22.73
CA ASP A 70 10.60 18.79 22.52
C ASP A 70 11.33 17.43 22.61
N GLU A 71 10.59 16.32 22.50
CA GLU A 71 11.14 14.97 22.49
C GLU A 71 11.75 14.65 21.14
N ARG A 72 13.07 14.47 21.13
CA ARG A 72 13.83 14.02 19.97
C ARG A 72 13.61 12.52 19.75
N THR A 73 12.90 12.15 18.69
CA THR A 73 12.65 10.75 18.33
C THR A 73 13.37 10.37 17.04
N ILE A 74 14.06 9.22 17.04
CA ILE A 74 14.64 8.67 15.80
C ILE A 74 13.50 8.03 15.02
N ILE A 75 13.15 8.63 13.88
CA ILE A 75 12.13 8.08 13.00
C ILE A 75 12.72 7.23 11.88
N ARG A 76 14.00 7.38 11.51
CA ARG A 76 14.71 6.49 10.57
C ARG A 76 16.20 6.39 10.87
N ASN A 77 16.78 5.23 10.58
CA ASN A 77 18.21 4.96 10.67
C ASN A 77 18.62 3.80 9.75
N LYS A 78 19.91 3.48 9.71
CA LYS A 78 20.48 2.32 8.98
C LYS A 78 19.80 0.98 9.29
N VAL A 79 19.30 0.79 10.51
CA VAL A 79 18.73 -0.49 10.99
C VAL A 79 17.23 -0.60 10.66
N GLY A 80 16.68 0.30 9.83
CA GLY A 80 15.35 0.12 9.25
C GLY A 80 14.20 0.33 10.23
N ARG A 81 14.36 1.20 11.25
CA ARG A 81 13.21 1.58 12.10
C ARG A 81 12.22 2.44 11.30
N ASN A 82 11.34 1.82 10.53
CA ASN A 82 10.12 2.42 9.96
C ASN A 82 9.02 2.59 11.03
N SER A 83 9.39 2.79 12.30
CA SER A 83 8.45 2.87 13.41
C SER A 83 7.77 4.25 13.45
N ASN A 84 6.44 4.24 13.61
CA ASN A 84 5.54 5.39 13.79
C ASN A 84 6.01 6.67 13.07
N ILE A 85 5.79 6.68 11.77
CA ILE A 85 5.96 7.86 10.93
C ILE A 85 5.01 8.93 11.47
N PRO A 86 5.48 10.12 11.85
CA PRO A 86 4.57 11.21 12.19
C PRO A 86 3.70 11.54 10.97
N GLN A 87 2.58 12.22 11.20
CA GLN A 87 1.78 12.71 10.10
C GLN A 87 2.62 13.69 9.26
N ILE A 88 2.73 13.43 7.96
CA ILE A 88 3.44 14.29 7.02
C ILE A 88 2.55 14.63 5.82
N GLY A 89 2.79 15.79 5.23
CA GLY A 89 2.29 16.11 3.89
C GLY A 89 3.23 15.55 2.84
N LEU A 90 2.69 14.94 1.77
CA LEU A 90 3.50 14.31 0.73
C LEU A 90 2.93 14.54 -0.67
N THR A 91 3.77 15.05 -1.56
CA THR A 91 3.53 15.04 -3.01
C THR A 91 4.67 14.25 -3.66
N LEU A 92 4.31 13.15 -4.33
CA LEU A 92 5.28 12.31 -5.06
C LEU A 92 5.44 12.84 -6.50
N GLN A 93 6.58 12.52 -7.10
CA GLN A 93 6.85 12.85 -8.50
C GLN A 93 5.81 12.23 -9.46
N ASN A 94 5.45 10.96 -9.23
CA ASN A 94 4.43 10.24 -10.02
C ASN A 94 3.02 10.35 -9.41
N ASP A 95 2.71 11.43 -8.72
CA ASP A 95 1.41 11.77 -8.11
C ASP A 95 0.96 10.93 -6.89
N GLY A 96 1.18 9.61 -6.83
CA GLY A 96 0.79 8.76 -5.70
C GLY A 96 -0.70 8.43 -5.63
N ILE A 97 -1.37 8.30 -6.78
CA ILE A 97 -2.84 8.18 -6.87
C ILE A 97 -3.23 7.11 -7.89
N CYS A 98 -4.10 6.18 -7.50
CA CYS A 98 -4.65 5.19 -8.42
C CYS A 98 -5.73 5.84 -9.30
N GLY A 99 -5.71 5.52 -10.60
CA GLY A 99 -6.61 6.11 -11.59
C GLY A 99 -8.08 5.75 -11.39
N GLU A 100 -8.36 4.68 -10.64
CA GLU A 100 -9.72 4.26 -10.32
C GLU A 100 -10.37 5.10 -9.22
N GLU A 101 -9.59 5.79 -8.38
CA GLU A 101 -10.06 6.68 -7.31
C GLU A 101 -10.82 7.87 -7.89
N THR A 102 -11.80 8.40 -7.16
CA THR A 102 -12.34 9.73 -7.46
C THR A 102 -11.50 10.83 -6.82
N VAL A 103 -11.61 12.05 -7.33
CA VAL A 103 -10.93 13.24 -6.78
C VAL A 103 -11.26 13.41 -5.29
N GLU A 104 -12.53 13.29 -4.92
CA GLU A 104 -12.99 13.45 -3.54
C GLU A 104 -12.53 12.28 -2.64
N GLU A 105 -12.57 11.04 -3.14
CA GLU A 105 -12.11 9.84 -2.42
C GLU A 105 -10.65 9.94 -2.00
N LYS A 106 -9.80 10.48 -2.88
CA LYS A 106 -8.39 10.67 -2.55
C LYS A 106 -8.23 11.61 -1.36
N LEU A 107 -8.94 12.73 -1.34
CA LEU A 107 -8.87 13.69 -0.23
C LEU A 107 -9.47 13.11 1.06
N PHE A 108 -10.57 12.36 0.99
CA PHE A 108 -11.08 11.63 2.15
C PHE A 108 -10.05 10.64 2.70
N SER A 109 -9.32 9.94 1.83
CA SER A 109 -8.29 8.97 2.22
C SER A 109 -7.09 9.64 2.88
N VAL A 110 -6.62 10.75 2.30
CA VAL A 110 -5.53 11.60 2.83
C VAL A 110 -5.88 12.16 4.22
N LEU A 111 -7.11 12.61 4.40
CA LEU A 111 -7.58 13.21 5.66
C LEU A 111 -8.09 12.16 6.68
N ASN A 112 -8.08 10.87 6.31
CA ASN A 112 -8.66 9.77 7.09
C ASN A 112 -10.10 10.07 7.54
N MET A 113 -10.87 10.69 6.65
CA MET A 113 -12.25 11.11 6.86
C MET A 113 -13.21 10.11 6.22
N ASN A 114 -14.40 9.95 6.82
CA ASN A 114 -15.47 9.19 6.19
C ASN A 114 -16.24 10.08 5.19
N GLU A 115 -16.60 9.50 4.05
CA GLU A 115 -17.55 10.10 3.12
C GLU A 115 -18.89 10.37 3.79
N GLY A 116 -19.54 11.48 3.40
CA GLY A 116 -20.79 11.92 4.02
C GLY A 116 -20.63 12.41 5.46
N SER A 117 -19.39 12.59 5.95
CA SER A 117 -19.15 13.30 7.21
C SER A 117 -19.68 14.74 7.11
N LYS A 118 -20.01 15.33 8.26
CA LYS A 118 -20.42 16.75 8.35
C LYS A 118 -19.36 17.72 7.81
N ASN A 119 -18.15 17.23 7.56
CA ASN A 119 -16.98 17.99 7.14
C ASN A 119 -16.72 17.91 5.63
N ALA A 120 -17.58 17.24 4.86
CA ALA A 120 -17.43 17.13 3.41
C ALA A 120 -17.36 18.52 2.71
N TYR A 121 -18.04 19.54 3.24
CA TYR A 121 -17.98 20.91 2.72
C TYR A 121 -16.56 21.51 2.74
N LEU A 122 -15.67 21.06 3.65
CA LEU A 122 -14.27 21.51 3.72
C LEU A 122 -13.50 21.05 2.47
N ILE A 123 -13.70 19.79 2.08
CA ILE A 123 -13.11 19.23 0.86
C ILE A 123 -13.64 19.96 -0.37
N GLU A 124 -14.95 20.22 -0.41
CA GLU A 124 -15.57 20.97 -1.51
C GLU A 124 -15.02 22.40 -1.65
N SER A 125 -14.79 23.10 -0.54
CA SER A 125 -14.18 24.43 -0.53
C SER A 125 -12.76 24.39 -1.07
N ILE A 126 -11.93 23.47 -0.57
CA ILE A 126 -10.53 23.31 -1.01
C ILE A 126 -10.46 22.92 -2.49
N LEU A 127 -11.34 22.02 -2.94
CA LEU A 127 -11.43 21.67 -4.35
C LEU A 127 -11.87 22.86 -5.21
N SER A 128 -12.67 23.78 -4.67
CA SER A 128 -13.06 25.01 -5.38
C SER A 128 -11.87 25.95 -5.54
N ASP A 129 -11.06 26.13 -4.49
CA ASP A 129 -9.85 26.96 -4.53
C ASP A 129 -8.84 26.49 -5.59
N TRP A 130 -8.77 25.17 -5.82
CA TRP A 130 -7.90 24.57 -6.84
C TRP A 130 -8.56 24.35 -8.22
N GLY A 131 -9.81 24.81 -8.39
CA GLY A 131 -10.56 24.63 -9.63
C GLY A 131 -10.95 23.17 -9.95
N LEU A 132 -10.90 22.28 -8.95
CA LEU A 132 -11.20 20.85 -9.07
C LEU A 132 -12.62 20.47 -8.68
N TYR A 133 -13.41 21.39 -8.08
CA TYR A 133 -14.75 21.09 -7.58
C TYR A 133 -15.67 20.46 -8.65
N HIS A 134 -15.63 20.97 -9.89
CA HIS A 134 -16.43 20.46 -11.01
C HIS A 134 -16.08 19.01 -11.42
N ARG A 135 -14.95 18.48 -10.96
CA ARG A 135 -14.47 17.11 -11.19
C ARG A 135 -14.43 16.27 -9.92
N LYS A 136 -15.01 16.72 -8.80
CA LYS A 136 -14.93 16.01 -7.50
C LYS A 136 -15.31 14.53 -7.59
N SER A 137 -16.31 14.19 -8.41
CA SER A 137 -16.79 12.81 -8.60
C SER A 137 -16.19 12.10 -9.83
N SER A 138 -15.33 12.77 -10.60
CA SER A 138 -14.63 12.14 -11.72
C SER A 138 -13.53 11.22 -11.23
N ARG A 139 -13.27 10.14 -11.97
CA ARG A 139 -12.12 9.27 -11.69
C ARG A 139 -10.83 10.01 -12.04
N VAL A 140 -9.77 9.76 -11.29
CA VAL A 140 -8.45 10.36 -11.51
C VAL A 140 -7.94 10.03 -12.91
N SER A 141 -8.18 8.80 -13.40
CA SER A 141 -7.89 8.38 -14.78
C SER A 141 -8.54 9.24 -15.87
N GLN A 142 -9.63 9.97 -15.57
CA GLN A 142 -10.36 10.84 -16.51
C GLN A 142 -9.83 12.29 -16.50
N LEU A 143 -8.92 12.63 -15.60
CA LEU A 143 -8.35 13.96 -15.48
C LEU A 143 -7.21 14.18 -16.49
N SER A 144 -7.03 15.43 -16.94
CA SER A 144 -5.83 15.82 -17.66
C SER A 144 -4.61 15.79 -16.73
N GLY A 145 -3.40 15.77 -17.29
CA GLY A 145 -2.15 15.75 -16.50
C GLY A 145 -2.07 16.88 -15.47
N GLY A 146 -2.37 18.12 -15.86
CA GLY A 146 -2.38 19.25 -14.93
C GLY A 146 -3.43 19.14 -13.83
N LEU A 147 -4.62 18.60 -14.11
CA LEU A 147 -5.65 18.36 -13.09
C LEU A 147 -5.24 17.25 -12.10
N LYS A 148 -4.57 16.19 -12.58
CA LYS A 148 -3.98 15.16 -11.72
C LYS A 148 -2.91 15.76 -10.81
N ARG A 149 -2.05 16.62 -11.37
CA ARG A 149 -1.01 17.30 -10.60
C ARG A 149 -1.60 18.19 -9.50
N ARG A 150 -2.60 19.02 -9.84
CA ARG A 150 -3.33 19.84 -8.86
C ARG A 150 -3.85 18.99 -7.70
N LEU A 151 -4.43 17.81 -7.99
CA LEU A 151 -4.91 16.90 -6.96
C LEU A 151 -3.76 16.30 -6.13
N SER A 152 -2.64 15.92 -6.73
CA SER A 152 -1.49 15.37 -6.00
C SER A 152 -0.84 16.39 -5.07
N VAL A 153 -0.66 17.62 -5.55
CA VAL A 153 -0.16 18.74 -4.74
C VAL A 153 -1.12 19.03 -3.59
N LEU A 154 -2.41 19.11 -3.89
CA LEU A 154 -3.44 19.30 -2.88
C LEU A 154 -3.45 18.18 -1.83
N SER A 155 -3.29 16.93 -2.25
CA SER A 155 -3.16 15.77 -1.36
C SER A 155 -1.94 15.87 -0.42
N GLY A 156 -0.86 16.53 -0.87
CA GLY A 156 0.31 16.79 -0.05
C GLY A 156 0.16 17.95 0.92
N LEU A 157 -0.59 19.00 0.54
CA LEU A 157 -0.81 20.19 1.37
C LEU A 157 -1.91 19.98 2.43
N CYS A 158 -2.97 19.25 2.08
CA CYS A 158 -4.15 19.04 2.92
C CYS A 158 -3.85 18.56 4.35
N PRO A 159 -2.94 17.59 4.60
CA PRO A 159 -2.60 17.16 5.95
C PRO A 159 -2.21 18.30 6.89
N ALA A 160 -1.51 19.33 6.38
CA ALA A 160 -1.05 20.45 7.18
C ALA A 160 -2.13 21.50 7.45
N ILE A 161 -3.11 21.61 6.55
CA ILE A 161 -4.24 22.56 6.68
C ILE A 161 -5.15 22.15 7.85
N PHE A 162 -5.28 20.83 8.08
CA PHE A 162 -6.18 20.25 9.08
C PHE A 162 -5.43 19.58 10.24
N SER A 163 -4.14 19.86 10.41
CA SER A 163 -3.37 19.39 11.56
C SER A 163 -3.49 20.39 12.73
N PRO A 164 -3.74 19.94 13.97
CA PRO A 164 -3.66 20.81 15.15
C PRO A 164 -2.25 21.30 15.45
N GLN A 165 -1.24 20.54 15.02
CA GLN A 165 0.16 20.73 15.37
C GLN A 165 0.99 20.92 14.10
N PRO A 166 2.11 21.66 14.19
CA PRO A 166 3.09 21.74 13.11
C PRO A 166 3.52 20.36 12.59
N ILE A 167 3.40 20.15 11.28
CA ILE A 167 3.90 18.95 10.62
C ILE A 167 4.92 19.30 9.53
N VAL A 168 5.57 18.26 9.01
CA VAL A 168 6.52 18.37 7.89
C VAL A 168 5.81 18.04 6.57
N LEU A 169 6.01 18.87 5.56
CA LEU A 169 5.57 18.62 4.20
C LEU A 169 6.79 18.36 3.31
N LEU A 170 6.74 17.28 2.53
CA LEU A 170 7.75 16.89 1.55
C LEU A 170 7.11 16.89 0.17
N LEU A 171 7.47 17.85 -0.68
CA LEU A 171 6.82 18.06 -1.97
C LEU A 171 7.83 17.88 -3.11
N ASP A 172 7.73 16.78 -3.87
CA ASP A 172 8.64 16.54 -4.99
C ASP A 172 8.09 17.13 -6.30
N GLU A 173 8.76 18.16 -6.82
CA GLU A 173 8.47 18.93 -8.04
C GLU A 173 7.03 19.48 -8.14
N PRO A 174 6.43 20.07 -7.06
CA PRO A 174 4.99 20.34 -7.00
C PRO A 174 4.48 21.33 -8.07
N SER A 175 5.34 22.15 -8.67
CA SER A 175 4.97 23.04 -9.79
C SER A 175 4.94 22.35 -11.16
N GLU A 176 5.53 21.17 -11.33
CA GLU A 176 5.64 20.51 -12.63
C GLU A 176 4.26 20.15 -13.18
N GLY A 177 3.90 20.69 -14.35
CA GLY A 177 2.60 20.45 -15.00
C GLY A 177 1.45 21.33 -14.49
N LEU A 178 1.72 22.27 -13.58
CA LEU A 178 0.79 23.33 -13.21
C LEU A 178 0.89 24.51 -14.21
N ASP A 179 -0.22 25.23 -14.38
CA ASP A 179 -0.25 26.52 -15.07
C ASP A 179 0.07 27.67 -14.09
N ASP A 180 0.37 28.85 -14.62
CA ASP A 180 0.79 30.01 -13.83
C ASP A 180 -0.19 30.36 -12.70
N GLU A 181 -1.49 30.22 -12.95
CA GLU A 181 -2.53 30.44 -11.93
C GLU A 181 -2.42 29.42 -10.78
N ALA A 182 -2.28 28.12 -11.08
CA ALA A 182 -2.10 27.11 -10.06
C ALA A 182 -0.75 27.20 -9.34
N CYS A 183 0.33 27.61 -10.02
CA CYS A 183 1.61 27.91 -9.38
C CYS A 183 1.49 29.07 -8.38
N ASN A 184 0.75 30.13 -8.72
CA ASN A 184 0.49 31.23 -7.81
C ASN A 184 -0.33 30.79 -6.58
N ILE A 185 -1.35 29.95 -6.79
CA ILE A 185 -2.13 29.34 -5.69
C ILE A 185 -1.21 28.52 -4.79
N LEU A 186 -0.37 27.65 -5.36
CA LEU A 186 0.59 26.82 -4.65
C LEU A 186 1.54 27.66 -3.79
N THR A 187 2.18 28.68 -4.36
CA THR A 187 3.11 29.58 -3.64
C THR A 187 2.45 30.24 -2.44
N ASN A 188 1.25 30.79 -2.64
CA ASN A 188 0.48 31.42 -1.58
C ASN A 188 0.06 30.42 -0.48
N TRP A 189 -0.30 29.19 -0.87
CA TRP A 189 -0.66 28.13 0.07
C TRP A 189 0.55 27.67 0.89
N ILE A 190 1.71 27.49 0.28
CA ILE A 190 2.97 27.15 0.96
C ILE A 190 3.28 28.21 2.02
N ARG A 191 3.26 29.50 1.67
CA ARG A 191 3.52 30.58 2.65
C ARG A 191 2.49 30.63 3.77
N THR A 192 1.22 30.39 3.45
CA THR A 192 0.15 30.37 4.47
C THR A 192 0.33 29.18 5.42
N ILE A 193 0.63 27.98 4.91
CA ILE A 193 0.86 26.77 5.70
C ILE A 193 2.12 26.93 6.58
N ALA A 194 3.18 27.53 6.04
CA ALA A 194 4.39 27.87 6.78
C ALA A 194 4.11 28.88 7.90
N SER A 195 3.29 29.92 7.65
CA SER A 195 2.90 30.89 8.69
C SER A 195 2.13 30.28 9.87
N ARG A 196 1.59 29.06 9.69
CA ARG A 196 0.95 28.25 10.74
C ARG A 196 1.93 27.33 11.49
N GLY A 197 3.24 27.48 11.29
CA GLY A 197 4.29 26.71 11.97
C GLY A 197 4.75 25.44 11.25
N ASN A 198 4.11 25.04 10.14
CA ASN A 198 4.51 23.82 9.42
C ASN A 198 5.85 24.01 8.69
N GLY A 199 6.71 23.00 8.77
CA GLY A 199 7.97 22.98 8.01
C GLY A 199 7.76 22.39 6.62
N ILE A 200 8.30 23.04 5.59
CA ILE A 200 8.08 22.63 4.20
C ILE A 200 9.42 22.43 3.50
N ILE A 201 9.58 21.28 2.85
CA ILE A 201 10.68 21.00 1.94
C ILE A 201 10.08 20.70 0.58
N PHE A 202 10.51 21.41 -0.46
CA PHE A 202 10.11 21.10 -1.81
C PHE A 202 11.30 21.06 -2.76
N THR A 203 11.21 20.25 -3.80
CA THR A 203 12.14 20.27 -4.93
C THR A 203 11.52 21.08 -6.06
N SER A 204 12.30 21.91 -6.75
CA SER A 204 11.80 22.62 -7.93
C SER A 204 12.92 23.14 -8.81
N HIS A 205 12.61 23.35 -10.07
CA HIS A 205 13.39 24.13 -11.03
C HIS A 205 12.72 25.47 -11.40
N ASP A 206 11.52 25.73 -10.88
CA ASP A 206 10.73 26.91 -11.16
C ASP A 206 11.16 28.07 -10.25
N ASN A 207 11.67 29.15 -10.85
CA ASN A 207 12.16 30.31 -10.10
C ASN A 207 11.06 31.00 -9.29
N ASP A 208 9.81 31.00 -9.78
CA ASP A 208 8.71 31.65 -9.11
C ASP A 208 8.36 30.89 -7.82
N LEU A 209 8.33 29.56 -7.88
CA LEU A 209 8.16 28.73 -6.70
C LEU A 209 9.38 28.80 -5.76
N ILE A 210 10.61 28.73 -6.29
CA ILE A 210 11.84 28.83 -5.48
C ILE A 210 11.89 30.15 -4.70
N SER A 211 11.37 31.24 -5.27
CA SER A 211 11.35 32.54 -4.61
C SER A 211 10.54 32.54 -3.30
N CYS A 212 9.62 31.58 -3.10
CA CYS A 212 8.83 31.46 -1.88
C CYS A 212 9.60 30.88 -0.68
N ALA A 213 10.77 30.27 -0.93
CA ALA A 213 11.56 29.66 0.12
C ALA A 213 12.27 30.70 1.00
N ASP A 214 12.42 30.38 2.28
CA ASP A 214 13.26 31.11 3.24
C ASP A 214 14.74 30.71 3.08
N ARG A 215 14.97 29.45 2.71
CA ARG A 215 16.30 28.90 2.46
C ARG A 215 16.33 28.03 1.21
N ILE A 216 17.38 28.21 0.42
CA ILE A 216 17.63 27.42 -0.78
C ILE A 216 18.84 26.53 -0.52
N ILE A 217 18.67 25.24 -0.72
CA ILE A 217 19.73 24.24 -0.60
C ILE A 217 20.01 23.68 -1.98
N LYS A 218 21.23 23.87 -2.45
CA LYS A 218 21.67 23.32 -3.72
C LYS A 218 22.37 21.98 -3.49
N LEU A 219 21.82 20.95 -4.11
CA LEU A 219 22.38 19.61 -4.16
C LEU A 219 23.18 19.44 -5.45
N GLU A 220 24.41 18.95 -5.30
CA GLU A 220 25.26 18.54 -6.41
C GLU A 220 25.90 17.19 -6.05
N GLU A 221 26.04 16.33 -7.05
CA GLU A 221 26.59 15.00 -6.84
C GLU A 221 28.02 15.05 -6.28
N ASN A 222 28.28 14.27 -5.23
CA ASN A 222 29.57 14.17 -4.54
C ASN A 222 30.12 15.50 -4.02
N LYS A 223 29.25 16.47 -3.73
CA LYS A 223 29.62 17.75 -3.14
C LYS A 223 28.83 18.00 -1.85
N PRO A 224 29.40 18.76 -0.90
CA PRO A 224 28.67 19.18 0.27
C PRO A 224 27.48 20.05 -0.15
N ILE A 225 26.42 20.01 0.64
CA ILE A 225 25.27 20.89 0.45
C ILE A 225 25.71 22.35 0.54
N THR A 226 25.20 23.19 -0.34
CA THR A 226 25.42 24.64 -0.26
C THR A 226 24.11 25.33 0.03
N GLU A 227 24.09 26.19 1.05
CA GLU A 227 22.91 26.91 1.49
C GLU A 227 23.00 28.39 1.11
N SER A 228 21.88 28.98 0.71
CA SER A 228 21.72 30.42 0.51
C SER A 228 20.36 30.88 1.03
N SER A 229 20.24 32.15 1.40
CA SER A 229 18.96 32.74 1.76
C SER A 229 18.03 32.83 0.55
N GLY A 230 16.76 32.48 0.75
CA GLY A 230 15.69 32.73 -0.21
C GLY A 230 15.05 34.10 -0.01
N THR A 231 14.00 34.38 -0.78
CA THR A 231 13.31 35.68 -0.77
C THR A 231 11.99 35.68 0.00
N SER A 232 11.51 34.51 0.43
CA SER A 232 10.26 34.36 1.20
C SER A 232 9.04 35.01 0.52
N SER A 233 8.97 34.97 -0.82
CA SER A 233 7.90 35.59 -1.61
C SER A 233 6.57 34.84 -1.47
N GLY A 234 5.46 35.54 -1.75
CA GLY A 234 4.10 35.00 -1.69
C GLY A 234 3.23 35.71 -0.65
N ALA A 235 1.92 35.67 -0.87
CA ALA A 235 0.94 36.29 0.01
C ALA A 235 0.38 35.28 1.01
N ILE A 236 0.10 35.74 2.23
CA ILE A 236 -0.69 34.98 3.20
C ILE A 236 -2.16 35.15 2.82
N VAL A 237 -2.85 34.04 2.62
CA VAL A 237 -4.27 34.02 2.19
C VAL A 237 -5.12 33.44 3.31
N SER A 238 -6.39 33.83 3.36
CA SER A 238 -7.36 33.19 4.23
C SER A 238 -7.56 31.73 3.80
N MET A 239 -7.27 30.79 4.68
CA MET A 239 -7.57 29.38 4.49
C MET A 239 -8.74 28.98 5.37
N VAL A 240 -9.47 27.93 4.95
CA VAL A 240 -10.54 27.34 5.75
C VAL A 240 -10.00 26.94 7.13
N GLU A 241 -10.57 27.53 8.17
CA GLU A 241 -10.32 27.11 9.55
C GLU A 241 -11.21 25.92 9.86
N SER A 242 -10.66 24.91 10.51
CA SER A 242 -11.39 23.71 10.86
C SER A 242 -11.12 23.32 12.30
N GLU A 243 -12.19 23.05 13.04
CA GLU A 243 -12.13 22.36 14.34
C GLU A 243 -11.85 20.86 14.16
N VAL A 244 -11.68 20.39 12.92
CA VAL A 244 -11.49 18.99 12.60
C VAL A 244 -10.01 18.67 12.54
N PHE A 245 -9.57 17.91 13.53
CA PHE A 245 -8.20 17.40 13.58
C PHE A 245 -8.09 16.14 12.75
N THR A 246 -7.25 16.21 11.73
CA THR A 246 -6.84 15.02 10.97
C THR A 246 -6.13 14.04 11.90
N ARG A 247 -6.32 12.76 11.60
CA ARG A 247 -5.59 11.67 12.23
C ARG A 247 -4.72 11.03 11.16
N GLN A 248 -3.58 10.48 11.59
CA GLN A 248 -2.78 9.62 10.75
C GLN A 248 -3.65 8.58 10.02
N VAL A 249 -3.35 8.36 8.74
CA VAL A 249 -4.02 7.38 7.89
C VAL A 249 -4.03 6.03 8.58
N SER A 250 -5.20 5.39 8.61
CA SER A 250 -5.40 4.15 9.35
C SER A 250 -5.49 2.94 8.42
N ALA A 251 -5.23 1.75 8.97
CA ALA A 251 -5.47 0.47 8.30
C ALA A 251 -6.88 0.37 7.69
N LYS A 252 -7.87 0.92 8.41
CA LYS A 252 -9.27 0.95 7.97
C LYS A 252 -9.45 1.76 6.69
N SER A 253 -8.71 2.86 6.51
CA SER A 253 -8.76 3.68 5.29
C SER A 253 -8.30 2.87 4.07
N LEU A 254 -7.20 2.13 4.18
CA LEU A 254 -6.70 1.25 3.12
C LEU A 254 -7.69 0.11 2.80
N ILE A 255 -8.27 -0.53 3.83
CA ILE A 255 -9.27 -1.60 3.64
C ILE A 255 -10.50 -1.04 2.90
N ASN A 256 -11.03 0.09 3.36
CA ASN A 256 -12.18 0.74 2.72
C ASN A 256 -11.87 1.14 1.28
N TRP A 257 -10.68 1.68 1.03
CA TRP A 257 -10.21 2.03 -0.30
C TRP A 257 -10.19 0.80 -1.22
N ALA A 258 -9.59 -0.30 -0.79
CA ALA A 258 -9.49 -1.51 -1.60
C ALA A 258 -10.86 -2.13 -1.91
N ILE A 259 -11.76 -2.17 -0.93
CA ILE A 259 -13.15 -2.63 -1.11
C ILE A 259 -13.85 -1.77 -2.17
N LYS A 260 -13.69 -0.43 -2.13
CA LYS A 260 -14.29 0.47 -3.13
C LYS A 260 -13.74 0.24 -4.53
N MET A 261 -12.41 0.07 -4.64
CA MET A 261 -11.79 -0.22 -5.93
C MET A 261 -12.36 -1.53 -6.51
N GLU A 262 -12.50 -2.57 -5.69
CA GLU A 262 -13.05 -3.86 -6.11
C GLU A 262 -14.54 -3.80 -6.46
N LEU A 263 -15.37 -3.10 -5.66
CA LEU A 263 -16.79 -2.91 -5.98
C LEU A 263 -17.00 -2.12 -7.28
N ARG A 264 -16.09 -1.19 -7.59
CA ARG A 264 -16.13 -0.38 -8.81
C ARG A 264 -15.64 -1.13 -10.03
N ASN A 265 -14.61 -1.94 -9.86
CA ASN A 265 -14.01 -2.74 -10.91
C ASN A 265 -13.49 -4.06 -10.32
N PRO A 266 -14.26 -5.16 -10.41
CA PRO A 266 -13.96 -6.41 -9.71
C PRO A 266 -12.89 -7.24 -10.43
N ILE A 267 -11.74 -6.61 -10.75
CA ILE A 267 -10.64 -7.25 -11.47
C ILE A 267 -10.06 -8.40 -10.65
N ASP A 268 -9.91 -8.23 -9.33
CA ASP A 268 -9.34 -9.29 -8.48
C ASP A 268 -10.24 -10.52 -8.48
N THR A 269 -11.55 -10.31 -8.29
CA THR A 269 -12.56 -11.37 -8.30
C THR A 269 -12.60 -12.08 -9.66
N ILE A 270 -12.66 -11.34 -10.76
CA ILE A 270 -12.76 -11.92 -12.11
C ILE A 270 -11.48 -12.69 -12.47
N SER A 271 -10.30 -12.09 -12.24
CA SER A 271 -9.01 -12.70 -12.60
C SER A 271 -8.73 -14.00 -11.86
N ARG A 272 -9.28 -14.18 -10.65
CA ARG A 272 -9.21 -15.44 -9.89
C ARG A 272 -10.29 -16.43 -10.27
N LEU A 273 -11.52 -15.95 -10.48
CA LEU A 273 -12.67 -16.80 -10.76
C LEU A 273 -12.55 -17.47 -12.12
N THR A 274 -12.06 -16.78 -13.15
CA THR A 274 -11.97 -17.36 -14.51
C THR A 274 -11.10 -18.62 -14.56
N PRO A 275 -9.84 -18.64 -14.07
CA PRO A 275 -9.04 -19.86 -14.05
C PRO A 275 -9.59 -20.94 -13.11
N ALA A 276 -10.23 -20.55 -12.00
CA ALA A 276 -10.88 -21.50 -11.09
C ALA A 276 -12.05 -22.25 -11.75
N LEU A 277 -12.89 -21.54 -12.51
CA LEU A 277 -13.96 -22.16 -13.30
C LEU A 277 -13.42 -23.07 -14.41
N VAL A 278 -12.32 -22.68 -15.07
CA VAL A 278 -11.64 -23.54 -16.05
C VAL A 278 -11.18 -24.84 -15.38
N ALA A 279 -10.54 -24.76 -14.21
CA ALA A 279 -10.11 -25.94 -13.48
C ALA A 279 -11.27 -26.82 -13.00
N LEU A 280 -12.38 -26.20 -12.59
CA LEU A 280 -13.60 -26.91 -12.23
C LEU A 280 -14.16 -27.70 -13.43
N PHE A 281 -14.24 -27.10 -14.62
CA PHE A 281 -14.72 -27.78 -15.82
C PHE A 281 -13.78 -28.88 -16.30
N ILE A 282 -12.46 -28.68 -16.20
CA ILE A 282 -11.47 -29.73 -16.48
C ILE A 282 -11.65 -30.89 -15.49
N SER A 283 -11.79 -30.59 -14.20
CA SER A 283 -12.03 -31.59 -13.16
C SER A 283 -13.32 -32.38 -13.44
N PHE A 284 -14.41 -31.70 -13.78
CA PHE A 284 -15.67 -32.34 -14.17
C PHE A 284 -15.50 -33.28 -15.36
N SER A 285 -14.79 -32.84 -16.40
CA SER A 285 -14.53 -33.67 -17.58
C SER A 285 -13.64 -34.89 -17.28
N LEU A 286 -12.72 -34.79 -16.32
CA LEU A 286 -11.86 -35.90 -15.91
C LEU A 286 -12.65 -36.97 -15.18
N ILE A 287 -13.51 -36.57 -14.24
CA ILE A 287 -14.27 -37.53 -13.42
C ILE A 287 -15.45 -38.12 -14.19
N GLY A 288 -16.12 -37.34 -15.06
CA GLY A 288 -17.29 -37.78 -15.83
C GLY A 288 -17.07 -39.02 -16.71
N ASN A 289 -15.82 -39.34 -17.05
CA ASN A 289 -15.44 -40.47 -17.92
C ASN A 289 -14.95 -41.71 -17.16
N ILE A 290 -14.90 -41.68 -15.83
CA ILE A 290 -14.27 -42.73 -15.02
C ILE A 290 -15.31 -43.37 -14.07
N ASN A 291 -15.15 -44.65 -13.77
CA ASN A 291 -16.01 -45.34 -12.79
C ASN A 291 -15.64 -44.94 -11.36
N TYR A 292 -16.54 -44.26 -10.66
CA TYR A 292 -16.29 -43.61 -9.37
C TYR A 292 -15.93 -44.61 -8.26
N GLU A 293 -16.44 -45.84 -8.34
CA GLU A 293 -16.15 -46.91 -7.38
C GLU A 293 -14.67 -47.36 -7.39
N THR A 294 -13.92 -47.01 -8.44
CA THR A 294 -12.52 -47.41 -8.62
C THR A 294 -11.52 -46.28 -8.41
N ILE A 295 -12.00 -45.04 -8.24
CA ILE A 295 -11.14 -43.87 -8.10
C ILE A 295 -10.79 -43.70 -6.62
N ASP A 296 -9.52 -43.48 -6.35
CA ASP A 296 -9.06 -43.13 -5.01
C ASP A 296 -9.71 -41.82 -4.54
N SER A 297 -10.30 -41.84 -3.34
CA SER A 297 -10.87 -40.67 -2.67
C SER A 297 -9.88 -39.49 -2.59
N GLN A 298 -8.58 -39.76 -2.55
CA GLN A 298 -7.53 -38.74 -2.61
C GLN A 298 -7.58 -37.93 -3.90
N ILE A 299 -7.72 -38.59 -5.07
CA ILE A 299 -7.79 -37.90 -6.36
C ILE A 299 -9.04 -37.03 -6.42
N ILE A 300 -10.16 -37.52 -5.89
CA ILE A 300 -11.42 -36.78 -5.89
C ILE A 300 -11.33 -35.56 -4.96
N SER A 301 -10.76 -35.72 -3.77
CA SER A 301 -10.55 -34.61 -2.84
C SER A 301 -9.68 -33.51 -3.45
N LEU A 302 -8.62 -33.88 -4.20
CA LEU A 302 -7.76 -32.93 -4.93
C LEU A 302 -8.59 -32.15 -5.95
N LEU A 303 -9.39 -32.84 -6.76
CA LEU A 303 -10.20 -32.23 -7.81
C LEU A 303 -11.31 -31.33 -7.25
N VAL A 304 -11.86 -31.66 -6.09
CA VAL A 304 -12.86 -30.82 -5.39
C VAL A 304 -12.23 -29.53 -4.86
N LEU A 305 -11.02 -29.61 -4.32
CA LEU A 305 -10.33 -28.46 -3.73
C LEU A 305 -9.59 -27.61 -4.78
N LEU A 306 -9.26 -28.16 -5.95
CA LEU A 306 -8.44 -27.52 -6.97
C LEU A 306 -8.96 -26.14 -7.44
N PRO A 307 -10.26 -25.93 -7.74
CA PRO A 307 -10.76 -24.62 -8.13
C PRO A 307 -10.53 -23.54 -7.07
N ALA A 308 -10.79 -23.88 -5.80
CA ALA A 308 -10.59 -22.97 -4.67
C ALA A 308 -9.10 -22.68 -4.44
N PHE A 309 -8.24 -23.70 -4.53
CA PHE A 309 -6.79 -23.51 -4.44
C PHE A 309 -6.23 -22.57 -5.52
N ILE A 310 -6.72 -22.68 -6.75
CA ILE A 310 -6.30 -21.79 -7.85
C ILE A 310 -6.61 -20.32 -7.54
N THR A 311 -7.78 -20.03 -6.94
CA THR A 311 -8.08 -18.65 -6.51
C THR A 311 -7.10 -18.11 -5.48
N CYS A 312 -6.47 -18.98 -4.68
CA CYS A 312 -5.53 -18.59 -3.65
C CYS A 312 -4.15 -18.25 -4.23
N ILE A 313 -3.69 -18.97 -5.26
CA ILE A 313 -2.34 -18.78 -5.83
C ILE A 313 -2.25 -17.60 -6.81
N ILE A 314 -3.35 -17.25 -7.48
CA ILE A 314 -3.34 -16.17 -8.47
C ILE A 314 -2.94 -14.84 -7.82
N SER A 315 -2.07 -14.10 -8.52
CA SER A 315 -1.57 -12.80 -8.07
C SER A 315 -2.71 -11.80 -7.86
N PRO A 316 -2.74 -11.06 -6.74
CA PRO A 316 -3.76 -10.05 -6.52
C PRO A 316 -3.68 -8.91 -7.53
N ALA A 317 -4.82 -8.50 -8.08
CA ALA A 317 -4.92 -7.31 -8.92
C ALA A 317 -4.56 -6.02 -8.15
N LEU A 318 -4.63 -6.08 -6.82
CA LEU A 318 -4.21 -5.02 -5.91
C LEU A 318 -2.76 -4.57 -6.13
N ILE A 319 -1.86 -5.47 -6.55
CA ILE A 319 -0.46 -5.12 -6.88
C ILE A 319 -0.41 -4.13 -8.04
N ASN A 320 -1.21 -4.34 -9.08
CA ASN A 320 -1.24 -3.43 -10.22
C ASN A 320 -1.80 -2.06 -9.83
N ARG A 321 -2.80 -2.02 -8.94
CA ARG A 321 -3.34 -0.76 -8.40
C ARG A 321 -2.31 0.01 -7.58
N PHE A 322 -1.49 -0.69 -6.80
CA PHE A 322 -0.40 -0.06 -6.05
C PHE A 322 0.76 0.40 -6.94
N ASN A 323 1.04 -0.31 -8.02
CA ASN A 323 2.09 0.07 -8.96
C ASN A 323 1.67 1.25 -9.86
N GLU A 324 0.36 1.51 -10.01
CA GLU A 324 -0.13 2.66 -10.75
C GLU A 324 0.28 3.96 -10.05
N ALA A 325 1.07 4.78 -10.75
CA ALA A 325 1.45 6.13 -10.31
C ALA A 325 1.97 6.17 -8.85
N ASP A 326 2.75 5.16 -8.45
CA ASP A 326 3.31 5.03 -7.10
C ASP A 326 2.27 5.09 -5.95
N CYS A 327 1.01 4.73 -6.20
CA CYS A 327 -0.05 4.72 -5.19
C CYS A 327 0.31 3.86 -3.97
N GLY A 328 0.91 2.70 -4.20
CA GLY A 328 1.41 1.80 -3.16
C GLY A 328 2.47 2.45 -2.27
N ARG A 329 3.38 3.24 -2.87
CA ARG A 329 4.39 3.99 -2.10
C ARG A 329 3.73 5.03 -1.21
N TRP A 330 2.72 5.74 -1.71
CA TRP A 330 1.97 6.69 -0.88
C TRP A 330 1.33 6.00 0.34
N TRP A 331 0.69 4.84 0.14
CA TRP A 331 0.12 4.07 1.26
C TRP A 331 1.18 3.54 2.23
N TYR A 332 2.30 3.04 1.71
CA TYR A 332 3.43 2.58 2.51
C TYR A 332 4.01 3.69 3.39
N ILE A 333 4.22 4.89 2.84
CA ILE A 333 4.74 6.04 3.61
C ILE A 333 3.78 6.48 4.72
N ASN A 334 2.48 6.29 4.54
CA ASN A 334 1.49 6.68 5.54
C ASN A 334 1.25 5.60 6.62
N LEU A 335 1.36 4.32 6.26
CA LEU A 335 1.09 3.19 7.16
C LEU A 335 2.36 2.53 7.75
N GLY A 336 3.53 2.78 7.17
CA GLY A 336 4.80 2.20 7.56
C GLY A 336 4.78 0.67 7.51
N THR A 337 5.33 0.04 8.56
CA THR A 337 5.43 -1.43 8.69
C THR A 337 4.09 -2.16 8.68
N LYS A 338 2.97 -1.46 8.89
CA LYS A 338 1.62 -2.05 8.83
C LYS A 338 1.16 -2.29 7.39
N PHE A 339 1.73 -1.60 6.40
CA PHE A 339 1.27 -1.66 5.01
C PHE A 339 1.28 -3.08 4.45
N ARG A 340 2.40 -3.79 4.51
CA ARG A 340 2.57 -5.13 3.92
C ARG A 340 1.69 -6.21 4.60
N PRO A 341 1.60 -6.30 5.95
CA PRO A 341 0.62 -7.16 6.59
C PRO A 341 -0.79 -6.88 6.08
N ILE A 342 -1.24 -5.62 6.12
CA ILE A 342 -2.62 -5.26 5.74
C ILE A 342 -2.88 -5.57 4.26
N SER A 343 -1.96 -5.22 3.35
CA SER A 343 -2.12 -5.49 1.93
C SER A 343 -2.21 -6.99 1.63
N SER A 344 -1.45 -7.83 2.35
CA SER A 344 -1.53 -9.29 2.17
C SER A 344 -2.92 -9.84 2.52
N PHE A 345 -3.55 -9.35 3.60
CA PHE A 345 -4.92 -9.72 3.97
C PHE A 345 -5.95 -9.22 2.95
N ILE A 346 -5.86 -7.95 2.53
CA ILE A 346 -6.80 -7.38 1.55
C ILE A 346 -6.68 -8.08 0.20
N GLY A 347 -5.46 -8.36 -0.23
CA GLY A 347 -5.17 -9.05 -1.49
C GLY A 347 -5.42 -10.56 -1.43
N ALA A 348 -5.82 -11.12 -0.29
CA ALA A 348 -6.22 -12.52 -0.22
C ALA A 348 -7.63 -12.69 -0.81
N SER A 349 -7.86 -13.79 -1.52
CA SER A 349 -9.21 -14.14 -1.99
C SER A 349 -10.03 -14.67 -0.83
N ILE A 350 -10.53 -13.79 0.05
CA ILE A 350 -11.20 -14.23 1.27
C ILE A 350 -12.57 -14.86 0.96
N LEU A 351 -13.22 -14.42 -0.11
CA LEU A 351 -14.61 -14.78 -0.38
C LEU A 351 -14.77 -15.97 -1.34
N LEU A 352 -13.81 -16.25 -2.23
CA LEU A 352 -13.98 -17.26 -3.28
C LEU A 352 -13.75 -18.73 -2.86
N PRO A 353 -12.79 -19.07 -1.98
CA PRO A 353 -12.48 -20.47 -1.68
C PRO A 353 -13.69 -21.26 -1.17
N LEU A 354 -14.42 -20.70 -0.20
CA LEU A 354 -15.58 -21.36 0.42
C LEU A 354 -16.73 -21.66 -0.57
N PRO A 355 -17.30 -20.69 -1.31
CA PRO A 355 -18.35 -21.02 -2.26
C PRO A 355 -17.86 -21.93 -3.40
N LEU A 356 -16.58 -21.84 -3.80
CA LEU A 356 -16.03 -22.69 -4.86
C LEU A 356 -15.81 -24.14 -4.41
N THR A 357 -15.41 -24.40 -3.17
CA THR A 357 -15.30 -25.78 -2.67
C THR A 357 -16.67 -26.46 -2.63
N TYR A 358 -17.70 -25.77 -2.13
CA TYR A 358 -19.07 -26.29 -2.14
C TYR A 358 -19.62 -26.49 -3.56
N LEU A 359 -19.40 -25.51 -4.44
CA LEU A 359 -19.81 -25.61 -5.85
C LEU A 359 -19.11 -26.78 -6.54
N SER A 360 -17.82 -26.97 -6.29
CA SER A 360 -17.05 -28.08 -6.85
C SER A 360 -17.57 -29.43 -6.36
N TRP A 361 -17.86 -29.56 -5.06
CA TRP A 361 -18.49 -30.77 -4.51
C TRP A 361 -19.82 -31.08 -5.21
N ILE A 362 -20.71 -30.10 -5.34
CA ILE A 362 -22.02 -30.29 -5.97
C ILE A 362 -21.88 -30.75 -7.42
N ILE A 363 -20.99 -30.14 -8.20
CA ILE A 363 -20.83 -30.43 -9.63
C ILE A 363 -20.14 -31.78 -9.87
N LEU A 364 -19.11 -32.10 -9.07
CA LEU A 364 -18.30 -33.29 -9.30
C LEU A 364 -18.94 -34.56 -8.72
N ILE A 365 -19.65 -34.43 -7.58
CA ILE A 365 -20.07 -35.56 -6.75
C ILE A 365 -21.58 -35.58 -6.49
N GLY A 366 -22.32 -34.47 -6.63
CA GLY A 366 -23.70 -34.30 -6.14
C GLY A 366 -24.63 -35.53 -6.30
N ASP A 367 -24.73 -36.07 -7.51
CA ASP A 367 -25.60 -37.23 -7.84
C ASP A 367 -25.12 -38.58 -7.26
N LYS A 368 -23.91 -38.61 -6.70
CA LYS A 368 -23.19 -39.80 -6.20
C LYS A 368 -22.74 -39.64 -4.74
N SER A 369 -23.31 -38.66 -4.04
CA SER A 369 -22.99 -38.37 -2.64
C SER A 369 -23.22 -39.56 -1.70
N GLU A 370 -24.11 -40.50 -2.06
CA GLU A 370 -24.37 -41.74 -1.33
C GLU A 370 -23.15 -42.67 -1.21
N LEU A 371 -22.12 -42.50 -2.04
CA LEU A 371 -20.88 -43.27 -1.98
C LEU A 371 -19.93 -42.82 -0.86
N TYR A 372 -20.20 -41.69 -0.22
CA TYR A 372 -19.33 -41.06 0.77
C TYR A 372 -20.04 -40.83 2.10
N SER A 373 -19.28 -40.48 3.14
CA SER A 373 -19.85 -40.10 4.42
C SER A 373 -20.84 -38.94 4.31
N ASN A 374 -21.96 -39.03 5.03
CA ASN A 374 -22.96 -37.96 5.11
C ASN A 374 -22.41 -36.67 5.74
N ASP A 375 -21.29 -36.76 6.46
CA ASP A 375 -20.68 -35.64 7.18
C ASP A 375 -19.94 -34.67 6.24
N VAL A 376 -19.63 -35.05 5.01
CA VAL A 376 -18.74 -34.25 4.13
C VAL A 376 -19.27 -32.84 3.93
N VAL A 377 -20.53 -32.68 3.52
CA VAL A 377 -21.12 -31.36 3.23
C VAL A 377 -21.12 -30.46 4.46
N THR A 378 -21.29 -31.04 5.65
CA THR A 378 -21.26 -30.32 6.94
C THR A 378 -19.86 -29.80 7.28
N TRP A 379 -18.81 -30.43 6.76
CA TRP A 379 -17.42 -30.15 7.15
C TRP A 379 -16.53 -29.62 6.02
N LEU A 380 -17.03 -29.51 4.79
CA LEU A 380 -16.34 -28.88 3.65
C LEU A 380 -15.83 -27.46 3.95
N TRP A 381 -16.51 -26.72 4.84
CA TRP A 381 -16.06 -25.39 5.26
C TRP A 381 -14.72 -25.40 5.97
N LEU A 382 -14.32 -26.49 6.64
CA LEU A 382 -13.10 -26.53 7.44
C LEU A 382 -11.85 -26.50 6.55
N PRO A 383 -11.66 -27.41 5.56
CA PRO A 383 -10.56 -27.27 4.61
C PRO A 383 -10.62 -25.95 3.82
N ALA A 384 -11.81 -25.49 3.46
CA ALA A 384 -11.99 -24.23 2.73
C ALA A 384 -11.61 -23.00 3.57
N LEU A 385 -11.81 -23.04 4.89
CA LEU A 385 -11.39 -21.98 5.80
C LEU A 385 -9.86 -21.92 5.89
N CYS A 386 -9.19 -23.07 5.98
CA CYS A 386 -7.73 -23.13 5.99
C CYS A 386 -7.09 -22.67 4.67
N MET A 387 -7.82 -22.74 3.55
CA MET A 387 -7.38 -22.10 2.29
C MET A 387 -7.27 -20.58 2.38
N LEU A 388 -7.95 -19.93 3.33
CA LEU A 388 -7.80 -18.49 3.54
C LEU A 388 -6.39 -18.14 4.02
N ASP A 389 -5.83 -18.92 4.93
CA ASP A 389 -4.45 -18.74 5.41
C ASP A 389 -3.45 -18.90 4.25
N LEU A 390 -3.72 -19.88 3.38
CA LEU A 390 -2.95 -20.11 2.15
C LEU A 390 -3.05 -18.91 1.19
N ALA A 391 -4.25 -18.35 0.99
CA ALA A 391 -4.47 -17.18 0.16
C ALA A 391 -3.74 -15.94 0.71
N ILE A 392 -3.72 -15.75 2.03
CA ILE A 392 -3.01 -14.66 2.70
C ILE A 392 -1.49 -14.83 2.53
N ALA A 393 -0.97 -16.04 2.72
CA ALA A 393 0.44 -16.36 2.51
C ALA A 393 0.87 -16.15 1.05
N SER A 394 0.07 -16.61 0.09
CA SER A 394 0.27 -16.40 -1.35
C SER A 394 0.30 -14.91 -1.70
N SER A 395 -0.67 -14.14 -1.20
CA SER A 395 -0.76 -12.69 -1.39
C SER A 395 0.51 -11.99 -0.86
N ALA A 396 0.98 -12.35 0.34
CA ALA A 396 2.22 -11.81 0.90
C ALA A 396 3.45 -12.14 0.06
N LEU A 397 3.55 -13.35 -0.49
CA LEU A 397 4.64 -13.73 -1.41
C LEU A 397 4.62 -12.88 -2.68
N HIS A 398 3.44 -12.67 -3.28
CA HIS A 398 3.32 -11.81 -4.46
C HIS A 398 3.70 -10.35 -4.16
N PHE A 399 3.35 -9.81 -2.98
CA PHE A 399 3.79 -8.47 -2.57
C PHE A 399 5.30 -8.38 -2.33
N LEU A 400 5.90 -9.38 -1.66
CA LEU A 400 7.36 -9.44 -1.50
C LEU A 400 8.05 -9.39 -2.86
N VAL A 401 7.51 -10.11 -3.84
CA VAL A 401 8.04 -10.18 -5.20
C VAL A 401 7.89 -8.88 -5.95
N SER A 402 6.74 -8.21 -5.83
CA SER A 402 6.51 -6.92 -6.49
C SER A 402 7.46 -5.84 -6.00
N ASP A 403 7.91 -5.95 -4.75
CA ASP A 403 8.85 -5.01 -4.12
C ASP A 403 10.30 -5.21 -4.59
N LEU A 404 10.64 -6.35 -5.20
CA LEU A 404 12.01 -6.61 -5.67
C LEU A 404 12.38 -5.68 -6.83
N GLN A 405 13.61 -5.13 -6.79
CA GLN A 405 14.16 -4.19 -7.78
C GLN A 405 14.07 -4.67 -9.24
N ARG A 406 13.97 -5.99 -9.45
CA ARG A 406 13.59 -6.60 -10.72
C ARG A 406 12.32 -7.41 -10.51
N SER A 407 11.17 -6.75 -10.64
CA SER A 407 9.84 -7.37 -10.54
C SER A 407 9.59 -8.51 -11.54
N GLN A 408 10.42 -8.61 -12.59
CA GLN A 408 10.40 -9.67 -13.60
C GLN A 408 11.38 -10.83 -13.31
N ALA A 409 12.16 -10.77 -12.21
CA ALA A 409 13.09 -11.84 -11.87
C ALA A 409 12.32 -13.09 -11.39
N SER A 410 12.48 -14.19 -12.12
CA SER A 410 11.81 -15.49 -11.97
C SER A 410 12.01 -16.21 -10.62
N SER A 411 12.73 -15.64 -9.66
CA SER A 411 12.96 -16.24 -8.34
C SER A 411 11.67 -16.33 -7.49
N ALA A 412 10.69 -15.49 -7.81
CA ALA A 412 9.39 -15.37 -7.14
C ALA A 412 8.49 -16.60 -7.25
N SER A 413 8.41 -17.20 -8.45
CA SER A 413 7.47 -18.28 -8.73
C SER A 413 7.85 -19.58 -8.01
N LEU A 414 9.10 -19.72 -7.57
CA LEU A 414 9.56 -20.88 -6.79
C LEU A 414 9.04 -20.88 -5.35
N LEU A 415 8.81 -19.71 -4.74
CA LEU A 415 8.31 -19.66 -3.36
C LEU A 415 6.85 -20.10 -3.24
N LEU A 416 6.05 -19.91 -4.29
CA LEU A 416 4.67 -20.39 -4.34
C LEU A 416 4.57 -21.92 -4.33
N ILE A 417 5.63 -22.64 -4.73
CA ILE A 417 5.66 -24.11 -4.69
C ILE A 417 5.52 -24.62 -3.25
N PHE A 418 6.01 -23.88 -2.25
CA PHE A 418 5.83 -24.26 -0.84
C PHE A 418 4.36 -24.27 -0.41
N LEU A 419 3.48 -23.53 -1.09
CA LEU A 419 2.04 -23.52 -0.83
C LEU A 419 1.32 -24.74 -1.42
N VAL A 420 1.99 -25.56 -2.24
CA VAL A 420 1.44 -26.85 -2.67
C VAL A 420 1.31 -27.81 -1.49
N TRP A 421 2.23 -27.75 -0.51
CA TRP A 421 2.19 -28.67 0.64
C TRP A 421 0.95 -28.46 1.52
N PRO A 422 0.62 -27.24 1.99
CA PRO A 422 -0.66 -26.99 2.67
C PRO A 422 -1.87 -27.48 1.88
N PHE A 423 -1.88 -27.34 0.54
CA PHE A 423 -2.98 -27.83 -0.28
C PHE A 423 -3.11 -29.36 -0.27
N LEU A 424 -1.99 -30.09 -0.32
CA LEU A 424 -1.99 -31.55 -0.22
C LEU A 424 -2.53 -32.01 1.14
N GLU A 425 -2.11 -31.37 2.24
CA GLU A 425 -2.64 -31.64 3.59
C GLU A 425 -4.16 -31.42 3.67
N LEU A 426 -4.67 -30.33 3.08
CA LEU A 426 -6.11 -30.08 3.03
C LEU A 426 -6.86 -31.12 2.18
N SER A 427 -6.22 -31.63 1.14
CA SER A 427 -6.76 -32.71 0.33
C SER A 427 -6.81 -34.04 1.09
N GLU A 428 -5.76 -34.40 1.81
CA GLU A 428 -5.75 -35.57 2.68
C GLU A 428 -6.83 -35.47 3.76
N ALA A 429 -6.99 -34.28 4.37
CA ALA A 429 -8.07 -34.02 5.31
C ALA A 429 -9.45 -34.28 4.68
N LEU A 430 -9.71 -33.75 3.48
CA LEU A 430 -10.99 -33.98 2.80
C LEU A 430 -11.18 -35.44 2.39
N SER A 431 -10.14 -36.12 1.90
CA SER A 431 -10.17 -37.54 1.55
C SER A 431 -10.59 -38.39 2.75
N TYR A 432 -10.00 -38.15 3.93
CA TYR A 432 -10.40 -38.82 5.16
C TYR A 432 -11.86 -38.53 5.54
N ILE A 433 -12.31 -37.27 5.43
CA ILE A 433 -13.71 -36.90 5.70
C ILE A 433 -14.67 -37.65 4.76
N MET A 434 -14.27 -37.85 3.50
CA MET A 434 -15.06 -38.58 2.51
C MET A 434 -15.19 -40.06 2.84
N THR A 435 -14.13 -40.71 3.33
CA THR A 435 -14.10 -42.16 3.60
C THR A 435 -14.62 -42.51 5.00
N ASP A 436 -14.12 -41.83 6.02
CA ASP A 436 -14.27 -42.20 7.43
C ASP A 436 -15.12 -41.19 8.22
N GLY A 437 -15.51 -40.07 7.60
CA GLY A 437 -16.19 -38.96 8.27
C GLY A 437 -15.24 -38.11 9.09
N MET A 438 -15.79 -37.13 9.81
CA MET A 438 -14.95 -36.25 10.63
C MET A 438 -14.47 -36.94 11.90
N SER A 439 -13.17 -36.82 12.17
CA SER A 439 -12.55 -37.22 13.43
C SER A 439 -11.89 -36.02 14.13
N PHE A 440 -11.99 -35.99 15.46
CA PHE A 440 -11.33 -35.00 16.33
C PHE A 440 -10.11 -35.60 17.03
N SER A 441 -9.58 -36.72 16.53
CA SER A 441 -8.37 -37.32 17.08
C SER A 441 -7.17 -36.40 16.84
N LEU A 442 -6.23 -36.41 17.78
CA LEU A 442 -4.95 -35.72 17.66
C LEU A 442 -3.85 -36.65 17.12
N GLU A 443 -4.23 -37.60 16.26
CA GLU A 443 -3.29 -38.50 15.58
C GLU A 443 -2.87 -37.93 14.21
N LEU A 444 -1.63 -38.19 13.82
CA LEU A 444 -1.14 -37.78 12.50
C LEU A 444 -2.00 -38.40 11.39
N GLY A 445 -2.41 -37.58 10.43
CA GLY A 445 -3.33 -37.96 9.36
C GLY A 445 -4.82 -37.77 9.69
N SER A 446 -5.17 -37.28 10.89
CA SER A 446 -6.55 -36.86 11.16
C SER A 446 -6.88 -35.56 10.41
N PRO A 447 -8.15 -35.35 9.99
CA PRO A 447 -8.55 -34.16 9.24
C PRO A 447 -8.24 -32.86 9.97
N LEU A 448 -8.44 -32.83 11.28
CA LEU A 448 -8.17 -31.67 12.12
C LEU A 448 -6.68 -31.31 12.13
N ILE A 449 -5.81 -32.32 12.27
CA ILE A 449 -4.36 -32.10 12.32
C ILE A 449 -3.83 -31.66 10.96
N SER A 450 -4.27 -32.27 9.86
CA SER A 450 -3.86 -31.85 8.52
C SER A 450 -4.29 -30.40 8.23
N CYS A 451 -5.49 -30.00 8.65
CA CYS A 451 -5.92 -28.59 8.56
C CYS A 451 -5.04 -27.64 9.40
N LEU A 452 -4.67 -28.05 10.63
CA LEU A 452 -3.79 -27.27 11.49
C LEU A 452 -2.38 -27.15 10.91
N PHE A 453 -1.81 -28.23 10.34
CA PHE A 453 -0.52 -28.18 9.67
C PHE A 453 -0.55 -27.29 8.43
N ALA A 454 -1.59 -27.38 7.61
CA ALA A 454 -1.76 -26.51 6.45
C ALA A 454 -1.78 -25.02 6.84
N SER A 455 -2.53 -24.67 7.89
CA SER A 455 -2.60 -23.31 8.44
C SER A 455 -1.25 -22.86 9.02
N LEU A 456 -0.58 -23.72 9.80
CA LEU A 456 0.71 -23.44 10.41
C LEU A 456 1.80 -23.17 9.34
N ILE A 457 1.88 -24.02 8.32
CA ILE A 457 2.83 -23.85 7.22
C ILE A 457 2.54 -22.54 6.47
N SER A 458 1.27 -22.27 6.17
CA SER A 458 0.86 -21.02 5.50
C SER A 458 1.23 -19.79 6.33
N SER A 459 1.01 -19.82 7.65
CA SER A 459 1.38 -18.76 8.57
C SER A 459 2.90 -18.53 8.65
N LEU A 460 3.71 -19.59 8.66
CA LEU A 460 5.17 -19.48 8.61
C LEU A 460 5.65 -18.86 7.30
N VAL A 461 5.08 -19.26 6.15
CA VAL A 461 5.38 -18.66 4.85
C VAL A 461 5.00 -17.18 4.85
N TRP A 462 3.83 -16.83 5.39
CA TRP A 462 3.38 -15.45 5.53
C TRP A 462 4.32 -14.60 6.39
N LEU A 463 4.74 -15.09 7.56
CA LEU A 463 5.69 -14.40 8.44
C LEU A 463 7.01 -14.09 7.72
N VAL A 464 7.54 -15.07 6.99
CA VAL A 464 8.76 -14.89 6.19
C VAL A 464 8.54 -13.84 5.09
N ALA A 465 7.42 -13.93 4.36
CA ALA A 465 7.14 -13.01 3.27
C ALA A 465 6.93 -11.56 3.73
N VAL A 466 6.37 -11.36 4.94
CA VAL A 466 6.07 -10.03 5.46
C VAL A 466 7.29 -9.38 6.11
N PHE A 467 8.03 -10.11 6.93
CA PHE A 467 9.05 -9.51 7.81
C PHE A 467 10.50 -9.64 7.31
N LEU A 468 10.80 -10.57 6.40
CA LEU A 468 12.17 -10.79 5.94
C LEU A 468 12.75 -9.65 5.06
N PRO A 469 11.97 -8.92 4.24
CA PRO A 469 12.53 -7.83 3.42
C PRO A 469 12.97 -6.60 4.22
N ASP A 470 12.53 -6.48 5.48
CA ASP A 470 12.80 -5.33 6.35
C ASP A 470 13.99 -5.59 7.31
N ALA A 471 14.64 -6.77 7.20
CA ALA A 471 15.81 -7.21 7.97
C ALA A 471 17.08 -7.19 7.10
#